data_AF-C5E101-F1
#
_entry.id   AF-C5E101-F1
#
_cell.length_a   1.000
_cell.length_b   1.000
_cell.length_c   1.000
_cell.angle_alpha   90.00
_cell.angle_beta   90.00
_cell.angle_gamma   90.00
#
_symmetry.space_group_name_H-M   'P 1'
#
loop_
_entity.id
_entity.type
_entity.pdbx_description
1 polymer ?
#
loop_
_entity_poly.entity_id
_entity_poly.type
_entity_poly.pdbx_seq_one_letter_code
_entity_poly.pdbx_strand_id
1 'polypeptide(L)'
;MNRNARNSHVFYLPVGLTPFQRDLTEILVSLHARSFQKELDSSNNIDDKDAVAEYPQISSKQMTHMLDKGIRVVANHPCLLVEHYMPRQFLRMVPTENLVTTSDKFQKLQELLSRFIQRDRQTFPDALKICIISHNVRELDILEGLVLGKRVRIKRLSGASLYDEKHVFPLERSCSPVDASNSKDGTPSNESGSNRYTGYHRDDYDYSLKHKMKSVQAIDEDWLFLTTTTHLTNNPELMRGYNVDYIISFDPSIDPFLPALDNIRKKGQKRLPLVKLLVKDSPDHFLLENPPTEGTDNYQHSKAAIKHFLSTRHTTYNNLPSVDYKQVVDMLLRGENTIPSLSEIPLSQVSTDVPPFELIMTRLDFSDNQLTMNEDVFDMKSYQSELNKRTLDRLLKVQNECRHGDEILTRKRHYETERQDYLDETRVEAGNVFKKFQDGEKSIIDSEKRLERCKSEASKLDDKIKALDGALEEAKRITLLADVDPELQQYTEKISTLKTLLGSLSEQNLQRNQHNDSLRSQYQQKSSEAAEQSQRTKVLKDEVDQLHKDLEGPGLQIQTKTLLSQEQKLKNDLASLKSRSKFLKSYVTKMASYYGLKPSSSDDSLSNGTHGQNGRSNARYRSTRSNTPAYT
;
A
#
# COMPACT_ATOMS: atom_id res chain seq x y z
N MET A 1 32.49 -12.69 -22.77
CA MET A 1 32.23 -11.36 -22.15
C MET A 1 33.52 -10.56 -21.92
N ASN A 2 33.55 -9.31 -22.36
CA ASN A 2 34.75 -8.46 -22.41
C ASN A 2 35.26 -8.09 -21.00
N ARG A 3 36.57 -8.24 -20.77
CA ARG A 3 37.27 -7.85 -19.51
C ARG A 3 37.11 -6.37 -19.11
N ASN A 4 36.47 -5.55 -19.94
CA ASN A 4 36.19 -4.13 -19.73
C ASN A 4 34.89 -3.84 -18.94
N ALA A 5 34.03 -4.84 -18.70
CA ALA A 5 32.77 -4.64 -17.96
C ALA A 5 32.96 -4.38 -16.45
N ARG A 6 34.11 -4.76 -15.88
CA ARG A 6 34.42 -4.54 -14.44
C ARG A 6 34.57 -3.06 -14.05
N ASN A 7 34.74 -2.16 -15.03
CA ASN A 7 34.80 -0.72 -14.81
C ASN A 7 33.47 0.01 -15.07
N SER A 8 32.45 -0.68 -15.58
CA SER A 8 31.14 -0.10 -15.88
C SER A 8 30.12 -0.60 -14.87
N HIS A 9 29.47 0.31 -14.12
CA HIS A 9 28.38 0.02 -13.17
C HIS A 9 27.10 -0.41 -13.90
N VAL A 10 27.18 -1.50 -14.66
CA VAL A 10 26.09 -2.07 -15.45
C VAL A 10 25.54 -3.28 -14.70
N PHE A 11 24.28 -3.21 -14.35
CA PHE A 11 23.56 -4.27 -13.65
C PHE A 11 22.51 -4.87 -14.58
N TYR A 12 22.37 -6.19 -14.57
CA TYR A 12 21.35 -6.90 -15.35
C TYR A 12 20.26 -7.39 -14.40
N LEU A 13 19.03 -6.92 -14.60
CA LEU A 13 17.87 -7.44 -13.89
C LEU A 13 17.25 -8.58 -14.71
N PRO A 14 17.25 -9.83 -14.20
CA PRO A 14 16.59 -10.94 -14.87
C PRO A 14 15.08 -10.73 -14.87
N VAL A 15 14.49 -10.89 -16.05
CA VAL A 15 13.05 -10.84 -16.29
C VAL A 15 12.64 -12.14 -17.00
N GLY A 16 11.45 -12.64 -16.69
CA GLY A 16 10.83 -13.78 -17.36
C GLY A 16 9.87 -13.34 -18.47
N LEU A 17 9.03 -14.28 -18.92
CA LEU A 17 7.87 -13.98 -19.77
C LEU A 17 6.58 -14.34 -19.03
N THR A 18 5.57 -13.48 -19.13
CA THR A 18 4.21 -13.75 -18.64
C THR A 18 3.57 -14.89 -19.43
N PRO A 19 2.55 -15.59 -18.89
CA PRO A 19 1.82 -16.62 -19.64
C PRO A 19 1.28 -16.11 -20.99
N PHE A 20 0.83 -14.86 -21.03
CA PHE A 20 0.36 -14.23 -22.27
C PHE A 20 1.50 -13.98 -23.27
N GLN A 21 2.65 -13.49 -22.81
CA GLN A 21 3.85 -13.38 -23.66
C GLN A 21 4.28 -14.74 -24.21
N ARG A 22 4.21 -15.81 -23.40
CA ARG A 22 4.53 -17.18 -23.83
C ARG A 22 3.58 -17.65 -24.92
N ASP A 23 2.28 -17.51 -24.72
CA ASP A 23 1.27 -17.89 -25.70
C ASP A 23 1.45 -17.15 -27.03
N LEU A 24 1.79 -15.85 -26.99
CA LEU A 24 2.10 -15.09 -28.20
C LEU A 24 3.39 -15.56 -28.89
N THR A 25 4.44 -15.87 -28.12
CA THR A 25 5.66 -16.44 -28.70
C THR A 25 5.40 -17.79 -29.36
N GLU A 26 4.58 -18.66 -28.77
CA GLU A 26 4.22 -19.95 -29.37
C GLU A 26 3.39 -19.78 -30.64
N ILE A 27 2.47 -18.81 -30.68
CA ILE A 27 1.76 -18.44 -31.92
C ILE A 27 2.77 -17.98 -32.99
N LEU A 28 3.76 -17.14 -32.65
CA LEU A 28 4.79 -16.74 -33.61
C LEU A 28 5.62 -17.94 -34.08
N VAL A 29 6.06 -18.82 -33.18
CA VAL A 29 6.82 -20.03 -33.53
C VAL A 29 6.00 -20.91 -34.48
N SER A 30 4.70 -21.09 -34.24
CA SER A 30 3.83 -21.89 -35.12
C SER A 30 3.70 -21.36 -36.54
N LEU A 31 3.77 -20.04 -36.72
CA LEU A 31 3.72 -19.38 -38.03
C LEU A 31 5.04 -19.49 -38.77
N HIS A 32 6.16 -19.43 -38.05
CA HIS A 32 7.51 -19.34 -38.63
C HIS A 32 8.27 -20.68 -38.63
N ALA A 33 7.78 -21.71 -37.94
CA ALA A 33 8.49 -22.98 -37.73
C ALA A 33 8.94 -23.64 -39.04
N ARG A 34 8.05 -23.75 -40.03
CA ARG A 34 8.38 -24.38 -41.32
C ARG A 34 9.45 -23.60 -42.08
N SER A 35 9.33 -22.27 -42.12
CA SER A 35 10.30 -21.39 -42.79
C SER A 35 11.66 -21.47 -42.13
N PHE A 36 11.71 -21.46 -40.80
CA PHE A 36 12.95 -21.56 -40.04
C PHE A 36 13.60 -22.95 -40.15
N GLN A 37 12.80 -24.03 -40.18
CA GLN A 37 13.29 -25.39 -40.46
C GLN A 37 13.95 -25.48 -41.84
N LYS A 38 13.26 -24.99 -42.88
CA LYS A 38 13.83 -24.92 -44.24
C LYS A 38 15.17 -24.20 -44.25
N GLU A 39 15.30 -23.07 -43.56
CA GLU A 39 16.59 -22.37 -43.50
C GLU A 39 17.66 -23.11 -42.70
N LEU A 40 17.29 -23.81 -41.63
CA LEU A 40 18.20 -24.65 -40.86
C LEU A 40 18.74 -25.81 -41.69
N ASP A 41 17.91 -26.38 -42.56
CA ASP A 41 18.25 -27.48 -43.45
C ASP A 41 19.02 -27.00 -44.70
N SER A 42 18.63 -25.87 -45.28
CA SER A 42 19.28 -25.25 -46.45
C SER A 42 20.72 -24.79 -46.19
N SER A 43 21.15 -24.58 -44.94
CA SER A 43 22.58 -24.35 -44.65
C SER A 43 23.49 -25.54 -45.01
N ASN A 44 22.94 -26.72 -45.29
CA ASN A 44 23.70 -27.89 -45.72
C ASN A 44 23.63 -28.16 -47.24
N ASN A 45 22.72 -27.52 -48.00
CA ASN A 45 22.58 -27.74 -49.44
C ASN A 45 22.49 -26.39 -50.18
N ILE A 46 23.56 -26.06 -50.90
CA ILE A 46 23.69 -24.89 -51.77
C ILE A 46 22.92 -25.17 -53.07
N ASP A 47 21.60 -25.00 -53.08
CA ASP A 47 20.80 -24.98 -54.31
C ASP A 47 19.73 -23.90 -54.21
N ASP A 48 20.17 -22.63 -54.17
CA ASP A 48 19.30 -21.48 -54.42
C ASP A 48 18.99 -21.40 -55.93
N LYS A 49 18.01 -22.19 -56.38
CA LYS A 49 17.26 -21.85 -57.59
C LYS A 49 16.05 -21.05 -57.16
N ASP A 50 16.21 -19.72 -57.18
CA ASP A 50 15.12 -18.75 -57.09
C ASP A 50 14.07 -19.06 -58.17
N ALA A 51 13.06 -19.83 -57.79
CA ALA A 51 11.89 -20.08 -58.60
C ALA A 51 11.10 -18.77 -58.66
N VAL A 52 11.08 -18.18 -59.86
CA VAL A 52 10.21 -17.07 -60.25
C VAL A 52 8.77 -17.41 -59.86
N ALA A 53 8.24 -16.77 -58.83
CA ALA A 53 6.85 -16.92 -58.40
C ALA A 53 6.17 -15.55 -58.26
N GLU A 54 4.96 -15.48 -58.81
CA GLU A 54 4.11 -14.29 -58.94
C GLU A 54 3.70 -13.66 -57.60
N TYR A 55 3.66 -12.31 -57.56
CA TYR A 55 3.26 -11.46 -56.43
C TYR A 55 4.11 -11.63 -55.15
N PRO A 56 4.17 -10.66 -54.22
CA PRO A 56 5.29 -10.55 -53.27
C PRO A 56 5.17 -11.57 -52.13
N GLN A 57 5.61 -12.80 -52.36
CA GLN A 57 5.75 -13.81 -51.32
C GLN A 57 6.91 -13.44 -50.38
N ILE A 58 6.73 -13.63 -49.07
CA ILE A 58 7.77 -13.33 -48.08
C ILE A 58 8.85 -14.42 -48.17
N SER A 59 10.10 -14.01 -48.41
CA SER A 59 11.25 -14.92 -48.43
C SER A 59 11.47 -15.57 -47.05
N SER A 60 12.02 -16.78 -47.00
CA SER A 60 12.40 -17.43 -45.73
C SER A 60 13.30 -16.53 -44.87
N LYS A 61 14.23 -15.77 -45.47
CA LYS A 61 15.14 -14.87 -44.74
C LYS A 61 14.38 -13.72 -44.09
N GLN A 62 13.38 -13.19 -44.81
CA GLN A 62 12.49 -12.15 -44.30
C GLN A 62 11.60 -12.69 -43.17
N MET A 63 11.09 -13.92 -43.29
CA MET A 63 10.32 -14.58 -42.23
C MET A 63 11.16 -14.75 -40.95
N THR A 64 12.41 -15.18 -41.07
CA THR A 64 13.31 -15.33 -39.91
C THR A 64 13.64 -13.99 -39.24
N HIS A 65 13.85 -12.92 -40.02
CA HIS A 65 13.98 -11.58 -39.46
C HIS A 65 12.68 -11.08 -38.79
N MET A 66 11.51 -11.42 -39.35
CA MET A 66 10.21 -11.10 -38.75
C MET A 66 9.99 -11.89 -37.45
N LEU A 67 10.46 -13.14 -37.36
CA LEU A 67 10.45 -13.94 -36.14
C LEU A 67 11.35 -13.33 -35.05
N ASP A 68 12.61 -13.00 -35.37
CA ASP A 68 13.53 -12.35 -34.42
C ASP A 68 12.94 -11.04 -33.88
N LYS A 69 12.46 -10.18 -34.80
CA LYS A 69 11.81 -8.92 -34.43
C LYS A 69 10.55 -9.14 -33.60
N GLY A 70 9.72 -10.13 -33.98
CA GLY A 70 8.50 -10.48 -33.26
C GLY A 70 8.78 -10.93 -31.83
N ILE A 71 9.75 -11.82 -31.63
CA ILE A 71 10.16 -12.30 -30.31
C ILE A 71 10.64 -11.14 -29.44
N ARG A 72 11.51 -10.25 -29.96
CA ARG A 72 12.00 -9.08 -29.21
C ARG A 72 10.88 -8.10 -28.85
N VAL A 73 9.94 -7.87 -29.76
CA VAL A 73 8.78 -7.01 -29.50
C VAL A 73 7.89 -7.60 -28.40
N VAL A 74 7.60 -8.91 -28.44
CA VAL A 74 6.81 -9.60 -27.41
C VAL A 74 7.53 -9.62 -26.06
N ALA A 75 8.84 -9.83 -26.06
CA ALA A 75 9.69 -9.80 -24.87
C ALA A 75 9.67 -8.42 -24.18
N ASN A 76 9.52 -7.34 -24.94
CA ASN A 76 9.32 -5.99 -24.39
C ASN A 76 7.88 -5.81 -23.89
N HIS A 77 6.89 -5.89 -24.78
CA HIS A 77 5.48 -5.77 -24.42
C HIS A 77 4.54 -6.36 -25.48
N PRO A 78 3.54 -7.20 -25.10
CA PRO A 78 2.57 -7.79 -26.02
C PRO A 78 1.82 -6.80 -26.94
N CYS A 79 1.36 -5.67 -26.38
CA CYS A 79 0.62 -4.64 -27.13
C CYS A 79 1.42 -3.97 -28.26
N LEU A 80 2.74 -4.14 -28.31
CA LEU A 80 3.55 -3.62 -29.40
C LEU A 80 3.45 -4.49 -30.66
N LEU A 81 3.08 -5.77 -30.52
CA LEU A 81 2.88 -6.70 -31.63
C LEU A 81 1.46 -6.59 -32.20
N VAL A 82 0.45 -6.59 -31.33
CA VAL A 82 -0.96 -6.60 -31.72
C VAL A 82 -1.67 -5.37 -31.16
N GLU A 83 -2.07 -4.46 -32.06
CA GLU A 83 -2.64 -3.15 -31.70
C GLU A 83 -3.99 -3.26 -30.98
N HIS A 84 -4.74 -4.36 -31.16
CA HIS A 84 -6.02 -4.59 -30.48
C HIS A 84 -5.89 -4.62 -28.95
N TYR A 85 -4.71 -4.94 -28.41
CA TYR A 85 -4.46 -4.94 -26.97
C TYR A 85 -4.06 -3.55 -26.43
N MET A 86 -3.86 -2.56 -27.30
CA MET A 86 -3.48 -1.22 -26.89
C MET A 86 -4.69 -0.45 -26.36
N PRO A 87 -4.68 0.03 -25.10
CA PRO A 87 -5.79 0.82 -24.57
C PRO A 87 -5.97 2.12 -25.36
N ARG A 88 -7.22 2.46 -25.71
CA ARG A 88 -7.52 3.73 -26.38
C ARG A 88 -7.39 4.96 -25.47
N GLN A 89 -7.38 4.76 -24.15
CA GLN A 89 -7.38 5.82 -23.15
C GLN A 89 -6.27 5.57 -22.12
N PHE A 90 -5.04 5.98 -22.42
CA PHE A 90 -3.87 5.80 -21.55
C PHE A 90 -3.93 6.61 -20.24
N LEU A 91 -4.76 7.66 -20.18
CA LEU A 91 -4.87 8.54 -19.02
C LEU A 91 -5.75 7.99 -17.89
N ARG A 92 -6.41 6.84 -18.09
CA ARG A 92 -7.24 6.20 -17.06
C ARG A 92 -6.42 5.17 -16.29
N MET A 93 -6.67 5.07 -14.98
CA MET A 93 -5.96 4.15 -14.08
C MET A 93 -6.14 2.66 -14.45
N VAL A 94 -7.35 2.21 -14.76
CA VAL A 94 -7.64 0.79 -15.04
C VAL A 94 -6.79 0.21 -16.20
N PRO A 95 -6.64 0.90 -17.35
CA PRO A 95 -5.70 0.51 -18.39
C PRO A 95 -4.25 0.29 -17.93
N THR A 96 -3.76 1.06 -16.96
CA THR A 96 -2.36 0.97 -16.52
C THR A 96 -2.06 -0.33 -15.79
N GLU A 97 -2.99 -0.82 -14.96
CA GLU A 97 -2.84 -2.08 -14.24
C GLU A 97 -2.83 -3.28 -15.20
N ASN A 98 -3.71 -3.27 -16.21
CA ASN A 98 -3.75 -4.31 -17.23
C ASN A 98 -2.47 -4.32 -18.08
N LEU A 99 -1.92 -3.16 -18.44
CA LEU A 99 -0.65 -3.09 -19.17
C LEU A 99 0.47 -3.72 -18.34
N VAL A 100 0.52 -3.44 -17.04
CA VAL A 100 1.52 -4.00 -16.14
C VAL A 100 1.38 -5.52 -16.03
N THR A 101 0.18 -6.04 -15.85
CA THR A 101 -0.01 -7.50 -15.71
C THR A 101 0.36 -8.26 -16.98
N THR A 102 0.28 -7.63 -18.16
CA THR A 102 0.60 -8.28 -19.44
C THR A 102 2.10 -8.47 -19.73
N SER A 103 3.00 -7.66 -19.15
CA SER A 103 4.45 -7.74 -19.40
C SER A 103 5.27 -7.81 -18.11
N ASP A 104 6.13 -8.82 -17.98
CA ASP A 104 6.95 -9.00 -16.78
C ASP A 104 7.99 -7.87 -16.63
N LYS A 105 8.52 -7.33 -17.73
CA LYS A 105 9.41 -6.14 -17.68
C LYS A 105 8.72 -4.96 -17.03
N PHE A 106 7.43 -4.76 -17.31
CA PHE A 106 6.62 -3.68 -16.73
C PHE A 106 6.26 -3.97 -15.26
N GLN A 107 5.98 -5.22 -14.89
CA GLN A 107 5.80 -5.62 -13.48
C GLN A 107 7.06 -5.29 -12.66
N LYS A 108 8.23 -5.70 -13.15
CA LYS A 108 9.50 -5.47 -12.46
C LYS A 108 9.88 -3.99 -12.42
N LEU A 109 9.62 -3.24 -13.50
CA LEU A 109 9.81 -1.80 -13.51
C LEU A 109 8.88 -1.11 -12.48
N GLN A 110 7.60 -1.48 -12.43
CA GLN A 110 6.67 -0.90 -11.47
C GLN A 110 7.10 -1.17 -10.04
N GLU A 111 7.51 -2.40 -9.74
CA GLU A 111 8.03 -2.75 -8.42
C GLU A 111 9.25 -1.89 -8.08
N LEU A 112 10.23 -1.80 -8.98
CA LEU A 112 11.43 -0.98 -8.82
C LEU A 112 11.11 0.51 -8.61
N LEU A 113 10.26 1.10 -9.46
CA LEU A 113 9.83 2.50 -9.35
C LEU A 113 9.03 2.76 -8.06
N SER A 114 8.17 1.83 -7.66
CA SER A 114 7.41 1.96 -6.41
C SER A 114 8.32 2.01 -5.20
N ARG A 115 9.42 1.23 -5.20
CA ARG A 115 10.43 1.28 -4.14
C ARG A 115 11.23 2.58 -4.16
N PHE A 116 11.59 3.10 -5.33
CA PHE A 116 12.23 4.42 -5.45
C PHE A 116 11.33 5.55 -4.91
N ILE A 117 10.02 5.51 -5.20
CA ILE A 117 9.06 6.54 -4.78
C ILE A 117 8.73 6.42 -3.27
N GLN A 118 8.63 5.20 -2.75
CA GLN A 118 8.30 4.93 -1.34
C GLN A 118 9.51 4.97 -0.39
N ARG A 119 10.69 5.36 -0.88
CA ARG A 119 11.91 5.44 -0.08
C ARG A 119 11.76 6.34 1.14
N ASP A 120 12.54 6.05 2.18
CA ASP A 120 12.59 6.89 3.36
C ASP A 120 13.32 8.21 3.06
N ARG A 121 12.54 9.29 2.94
CA ARG A 121 13.05 10.64 2.70
C ARG A 121 13.84 11.20 3.89
N GLN A 122 13.78 10.58 5.07
CA GLN A 122 14.63 10.96 6.20
C GLN A 122 16.08 10.54 5.97
N THR A 123 16.27 9.35 5.40
CA THR A 123 17.59 8.76 5.14
C THR A 123 18.20 9.26 3.84
N PHE A 124 17.37 9.49 2.81
CA PHE A 124 17.78 9.99 1.51
C PHE A 124 16.90 11.19 1.09
N PRO A 125 17.21 12.42 1.52
CA PRO A 125 16.38 13.60 1.27
C PRO A 125 16.48 14.12 -0.17
N ASP A 126 17.54 13.80 -0.91
CA ASP A 126 17.78 14.36 -2.25
C ASP A 126 16.74 13.89 -3.27
N ALA A 127 16.22 14.82 -4.10
CA ALA A 127 15.34 14.52 -5.22
C ALA A 127 16.04 13.62 -6.26
N LEU A 128 15.42 12.48 -6.59
CA LEU A 128 15.99 11.51 -7.52
C LEU A 128 15.70 11.88 -8.96
N LYS A 129 16.70 11.70 -9.81
CA LYS A 129 16.59 11.91 -11.25
C LYS A 129 16.86 10.59 -11.95
N ILE A 130 15.81 9.96 -12.46
CA ILE A 130 15.87 8.64 -13.11
C ILE A 130 15.64 8.83 -14.61
N CYS A 131 16.45 8.21 -15.45
CA CYS A 131 16.22 8.16 -16.89
C CYS A 131 15.80 6.74 -17.31
N ILE A 132 14.67 6.63 -18.00
CA ILE A 132 14.23 5.39 -18.63
C ILE A 132 14.48 5.47 -20.13
N ILE A 133 15.16 4.45 -20.65
CA ILE A 133 15.49 4.30 -22.05
C ILE A 133 14.66 3.14 -22.62
N SER A 134 13.90 3.41 -23.69
CA SER A 134 13.15 2.41 -24.44
C SER A 134 13.72 2.22 -25.85
N HIS A 135 13.24 1.20 -26.56
CA HIS A 135 13.61 0.97 -27.95
C HIS A 135 12.67 1.72 -28.91
N ASN A 136 11.36 1.75 -28.62
CA ASN A 136 10.33 2.33 -29.50
C ASN A 136 9.62 3.54 -28.89
N VAL A 137 9.14 4.46 -29.74
CA VAL A 137 8.27 5.58 -29.36
C VAL A 137 6.93 5.06 -28.82
N ARG A 138 6.36 4.01 -29.44
CA ARG A 138 5.13 3.38 -28.93
C ARG A 138 5.33 2.77 -27.54
N GLU A 139 6.52 2.26 -27.26
CA GLU A 139 6.88 1.76 -25.93
C GLU A 139 7.00 2.89 -24.91
N LEU A 140 7.52 4.07 -25.33
CA LEU A 140 7.50 5.27 -24.49
C LEU A 140 6.08 5.72 -24.14
N ASP A 141 5.12 5.64 -25.07
CA ASP A 141 3.73 6.01 -24.78
C ASP A 141 3.14 5.12 -23.66
N ILE A 142 3.43 3.81 -23.70
CA ILE A 142 2.99 2.86 -22.67
C ILE A 142 3.71 3.14 -21.34
N LEU A 143 5.01 3.44 -21.37
CA LEU A 143 5.80 3.80 -20.18
C LEU A 143 5.36 5.12 -19.56
N GLU A 144 5.04 6.13 -20.37
CA GLU A 144 4.46 7.40 -19.92
C GLU A 144 3.11 7.13 -19.27
N GLY A 145 2.23 6.34 -19.91
CA GLY A 145 0.96 5.86 -19.35
C GLY A 145 1.10 5.21 -17.97
N LEU A 146 2.15 4.39 -17.76
CA LEU A 146 2.42 3.73 -16.48
C LEU A 146 2.85 4.69 -15.36
N VAL A 147 3.55 5.76 -15.71
CA VAL A 147 4.12 6.70 -14.73
C VAL A 147 3.14 7.83 -14.42
N LEU A 148 2.26 8.16 -15.37
CA LEU A 148 1.19 9.12 -15.19
C LEU A 148 0.32 8.77 -13.96
N GLY A 149 0.08 9.76 -13.10
CA GLY A 149 -0.64 9.58 -11.83
C GLY A 149 0.23 9.19 -10.64
N LYS A 150 1.53 8.92 -10.83
CA LYS A 150 2.49 8.73 -9.73
C LYS A 150 3.04 10.08 -9.25
N ARG A 151 3.58 10.12 -8.02
CA ARG A 151 4.17 11.32 -7.40
C ARG A 151 5.58 11.63 -7.96
N VAL A 152 5.71 11.73 -9.27
CA VAL A 152 6.98 11.95 -9.99
C VAL A 152 6.72 12.89 -11.15
N ARG A 153 7.63 13.84 -11.41
CA ARG A 153 7.55 14.72 -12.58
C ARG A 153 8.12 14.01 -13.79
N ILE A 154 7.39 14.05 -14.90
CA ILE A 154 7.79 13.39 -16.13
C ILE A 154 8.30 14.44 -17.12
N LYS A 155 9.44 14.16 -17.76
CA LYS A 155 9.90 14.90 -18.93
C LYS A 155 10.28 13.94 -20.05
N ARG A 156 9.53 14.01 -21.14
CA ARG A 156 9.82 13.26 -22.35
C ARG A 156 10.83 14.01 -23.22
N LEU A 157 11.91 13.34 -23.60
CA LEU A 157 12.97 13.88 -24.46
C LEU A 157 12.86 13.39 -25.91
N SER A 158 12.15 12.29 -26.15
CA SER A 158 11.97 11.68 -27.46
C SER A 158 10.49 11.57 -27.82
N GLY A 159 10.08 12.16 -28.94
CA GLY A 159 8.70 12.13 -29.42
C GLY A 159 7.77 13.12 -28.69
N ALA A 160 6.47 13.05 -29.00
CA ALA A 160 5.45 13.89 -28.38
C ALA A 160 4.94 13.26 -27.07
N SER A 161 4.73 14.05 -26.02
CA SER A 161 4.15 13.57 -24.75
C SER A 161 2.66 13.28 -24.90
N LEU A 162 2.17 12.25 -24.20
CA LEU A 162 0.74 11.97 -24.07
C LEU A 162 0.03 13.06 -23.27
N TYR A 163 0.70 13.61 -22.26
CA TYR A 163 0.17 14.70 -21.43
C TYR A 163 1.26 15.71 -21.12
N ASP A 164 1.09 16.95 -21.60
CA ASP A 164 2.03 18.04 -21.32
C ASP A 164 1.65 18.74 -20.01
N GLU A 165 2.29 18.33 -18.91
CA GLU A 165 2.20 18.98 -17.59
C GLU A 165 2.91 20.34 -17.55
N LYS A 166 3.56 20.76 -18.65
CA LYS A 166 4.38 21.98 -18.76
C LYS A 166 5.43 22.09 -17.65
N HIS A 167 5.96 20.95 -17.21
CA HIS A 167 6.99 20.90 -16.19
C HIS A 167 8.34 21.34 -16.77
N VAL A 168 8.77 22.56 -16.40
CA VAL A 168 10.09 23.07 -16.78
C VAL A 168 11.14 22.54 -15.80
N PHE A 169 12.07 21.71 -16.30
CA PHE A 169 13.23 21.30 -15.53
C PHE A 169 14.16 22.50 -15.30
N PRO A 170 14.43 22.90 -14.05
CA PRO A 170 15.34 24.01 -13.78
C PRO A 170 16.77 23.56 -14.11
N LEU A 171 17.28 23.93 -15.29
CA LEU A 171 18.72 23.88 -15.54
C LEU A 171 19.40 24.85 -14.57
N GLU A 172 20.47 24.42 -13.91
CA GLU A 172 21.25 25.29 -13.03
C GLU A 172 21.64 26.59 -13.74
N ARG A 173 21.44 27.71 -13.03
CA ARG A 173 21.54 29.11 -13.48
C ARG A 173 22.66 29.35 -14.49
N SER A 174 22.31 29.51 -15.76
CA SER A 174 23.04 30.44 -16.64
C SER A 174 22.51 31.86 -16.41
N CYS A 175 23.42 32.81 -16.44
CA CYS A 175 23.20 34.20 -16.08
C CYS A 175 22.17 34.92 -16.98
N SER A 176 21.49 35.90 -16.38
CA SER A 176 20.62 36.96 -16.94
C SER A 176 19.16 36.59 -17.33
N PRO A 177 18.16 37.35 -16.83
CA PRO A 177 16.80 37.32 -17.37
C PRO A 177 16.78 38.22 -18.61
N VAL A 178 16.91 37.63 -19.79
CA VAL A 178 16.63 38.30 -21.05
C VAL A 178 15.47 37.57 -21.72
N ASP A 179 14.35 38.28 -21.81
CA ASP A 179 13.24 38.13 -22.73
C ASP A 179 12.78 36.70 -23.07
N ALA A 180 11.71 36.31 -22.37
CA ALA A 180 10.80 35.25 -22.78
C ALA A 180 9.99 35.68 -24.03
N SER A 181 10.68 35.83 -25.16
CA SER A 181 10.08 35.92 -26.48
C SER A 181 11.12 35.52 -27.52
N ASN A 182 11.35 34.20 -27.65
CA ASN A 182 11.79 33.51 -28.87
C ASN A 182 12.43 32.15 -28.50
N SER A 183 11.58 31.14 -28.23
CA SER A 183 11.95 29.75 -28.54
C SER A 183 10.92 29.26 -29.55
N LYS A 184 11.35 29.20 -30.82
CA LYS A 184 10.62 28.52 -31.89
C LYS A 184 10.88 27.02 -31.71
N ASP A 185 10.06 26.35 -30.90
CA ASP A 185 9.85 24.91 -31.07
C ASP A 185 8.82 24.73 -32.17
N GLY A 186 9.27 24.08 -33.26
CA GLY A 186 8.53 23.89 -34.49
C GLY A 186 7.42 22.86 -34.35
N THR A 187 6.23 23.31 -33.97
CA THR A 187 4.97 22.65 -34.30
C THR A 187 3.98 23.72 -34.77
N PRO A 188 3.48 23.68 -36.02
CA PRO A 188 2.56 24.69 -36.51
C PRO A 188 1.21 24.51 -35.81
N SER A 189 0.81 25.52 -35.04
CA SER A 189 -0.55 25.64 -34.51
C SER A 189 -1.51 25.82 -35.69
N ASN A 190 -2.37 24.83 -35.89
CA ASN A 190 -3.43 24.84 -36.88
C ASN A 190 -4.73 25.25 -36.18
N GLU A 191 -4.83 26.52 -35.77
CA GLU A 191 -6.12 27.12 -35.39
C GLU A 191 -6.76 27.71 -36.64
N SER A 192 -7.41 26.83 -37.42
CA SER A 192 -8.36 27.25 -38.43
C SER A 192 -9.58 27.85 -37.74
N GLY A 193 -9.70 29.17 -37.83
CA GLY A 193 -10.88 29.90 -37.41
C GLY A 193 -12.13 29.43 -38.16
N SER A 194 -13.21 29.19 -37.42
CA SER A 194 -14.56 29.54 -37.87
C SER A 194 -15.54 29.49 -36.69
N ASN A 195 -16.19 30.64 -36.45
CA ASN A 195 -17.59 30.82 -36.02
C ASN A 195 -18.05 30.21 -34.67
N ARG A 196 -18.81 30.89 -33.81
CA ARG A 196 -19.56 32.15 -33.89
C ARG A 196 -19.92 32.59 -32.46
N TYR A 197 -19.71 33.87 -32.20
CA TYR A 197 -20.58 34.78 -31.46
C TYR A 197 -21.72 34.15 -30.63
N THR A 198 -21.54 34.10 -29.31
CA THR A 198 -22.63 34.11 -28.33
C THR A 198 -22.45 35.37 -27.49
N GLY A 199 -23.36 36.34 -27.63
CA GLY A 199 -23.30 37.68 -27.03
C GLY A 199 -23.45 37.72 -25.50
N TYR A 200 -22.61 36.98 -24.78
CA TYR A 200 -22.39 37.13 -23.35
C TYR A 200 -20.90 37.37 -23.13
N HIS A 201 -20.56 38.40 -22.33
CA HIS A 201 -19.20 38.58 -21.83
C HIS A 201 -18.87 37.34 -20.99
N ARG A 202 -18.00 36.46 -21.48
CA ARG A 202 -17.40 35.46 -20.60
C ARG A 202 -16.53 36.23 -19.62
N ASP A 203 -16.88 36.14 -18.34
CA ASP A 203 -15.96 36.43 -17.25
C ASP A 203 -14.74 35.52 -17.44
N ASP A 204 -13.71 36.04 -18.08
CA ASP A 204 -12.36 35.45 -18.10
C ASP A 204 -11.76 35.58 -16.70
N TYR A 205 -12.32 34.83 -15.77
CA TYR A 205 -11.66 34.47 -14.52
C TYR A 205 -10.54 33.48 -14.86
N ASP A 206 -9.41 34.03 -15.29
CA ASP A 206 -8.19 33.29 -15.58
C ASP A 206 -7.56 32.81 -14.26
N TYR A 207 -8.00 31.64 -13.79
CA TYR A 207 -7.53 31.00 -12.55
C TYR A 207 -6.02 30.68 -12.55
N SER A 208 -5.33 30.85 -13.68
CA SER A 208 -3.94 30.44 -13.89
C SER A 208 -2.89 31.48 -13.44
N LEU A 209 -3.26 32.76 -13.33
CA LEU A 209 -2.29 33.84 -13.09
C LEU A 209 -1.98 34.09 -11.61
N LYS A 210 -2.93 33.83 -10.69
CA LYS A 210 -2.73 34.09 -9.26
C LYS A 210 -1.90 33.03 -8.51
N HIS A 211 -1.54 31.92 -9.15
CA HIS A 211 -0.64 30.91 -8.57
C HIS A 211 0.84 31.09 -8.92
N LYS A 212 1.20 32.01 -9.82
CA LYS A 212 2.61 32.25 -10.22
C LYS A 212 3.44 33.06 -9.22
N MET A 213 2.89 33.40 -8.05
CA MET A 213 3.54 34.22 -7.01
C MET A 213 3.56 33.53 -5.64
N LYS A 214 3.54 32.19 -5.58
CA LYS A 214 4.06 31.48 -4.41
C LYS A 214 5.54 31.21 -4.64
N SER A 215 6.37 31.67 -3.71
CA SER A 215 7.82 31.50 -3.68
C SER A 215 8.23 30.12 -4.22
N VAL A 216 9.21 30.09 -5.11
CA VAL A 216 9.92 28.88 -5.56
C VAL A 216 10.49 28.18 -4.32
N GLN A 217 9.66 27.36 -3.66
CA GLN A 217 10.10 26.37 -2.71
C GLN A 217 10.92 25.36 -3.52
N ALA A 218 12.10 24.98 -3.02
CA ALA A 218 12.97 24.03 -3.69
C ALA A 218 12.15 22.82 -4.14
N ILE A 219 12.20 22.53 -5.44
CA ILE A 219 11.42 21.48 -6.08
C ILE A 219 11.97 20.14 -5.57
N ASP A 220 11.34 19.59 -4.55
CA ASP A 220 11.73 18.37 -3.81
C ASP A 220 11.02 17.12 -4.35
N GLU A 221 10.59 17.19 -5.62
CA GLU A 221 9.90 16.12 -6.32
C GLU A 221 10.88 15.37 -7.25
N ASP A 222 10.74 14.05 -7.28
CA ASP A 222 11.55 13.18 -8.12
C ASP A 222 11.23 13.42 -9.60
N TRP A 223 12.24 13.27 -10.46
CA TRP A 223 12.15 13.49 -11.91
C TRP A 223 12.39 12.20 -12.68
N LEU A 224 11.56 11.96 -13.68
CA LEU A 224 11.71 10.88 -14.64
C LEU A 224 11.93 11.45 -16.04
N PHE A 225 13.03 11.05 -16.67
CA PHE A 225 13.35 11.40 -18.05
C PHE A 225 13.10 10.20 -18.96
N LEU A 226 12.26 10.38 -19.98
CA LEU A 226 11.92 9.33 -20.94
C LEU A 226 12.61 9.58 -22.29
N THR A 227 13.36 8.61 -22.78
CA THR A 227 14.07 8.72 -24.07
C THR A 227 14.15 7.38 -24.81
N THR A 228 14.48 7.43 -26.09
CA THR A 228 14.67 6.24 -26.95
C THR A 228 16.15 6.01 -27.24
N THR A 229 16.54 4.74 -27.42
CA THR A 229 17.90 4.39 -27.85
C THR A 229 18.27 5.04 -29.17
N THR A 230 17.36 5.07 -30.13
CA THR A 230 17.56 5.73 -31.44
C THR A 230 17.88 7.22 -31.33
N HIS A 231 17.22 7.95 -30.43
CA HIS A 231 17.44 9.38 -30.26
C HIS A 231 18.77 9.65 -29.53
N LEU A 232 19.13 8.81 -28.56
CA LEU A 232 20.42 8.88 -27.87
C LEU A 232 21.60 8.60 -28.81
N THR A 233 21.46 7.64 -29.73
CA THR A 233 22.49 7.34 -30.73
C THR A 233 22.67 8.47 -31.73
N ASN A 234 21.56 9.09 -32.16
CA ASN A 234 21.58 10.14 -33.18
C ASN A 234 21.96 11.53 -32.62
N ASN A 235 21.66 11.82 -31.35
CA ASN A 235 21.91 13.13 -30.75
C ASN A 235 22.78 13.02 -29.47
N PRO A 236 24.10 13.28 -29.59
CA PRO A 236 25.02 13.19 -28.45
C PRO A 236 24.84 14.29 -27.40
N GLU A 237 24.11 15.37 -27.73
CA GLU A 237 23.90 16.54 -26.88
C GLU A 237 22.60 16.46 -26.06
N LEU A 238 21.72 15.48 -26.34
CA LEU A 238 20.37 15.39 -25.76
C LEU A 238 20.35 15.46 -24.23
N MET A 239 21.36 14.86 -23.59
CA MET A 239 21.46 14.75 -22.13
C MET A 239 22.37 15.81 -21.49
N ARG A 240 22.95 16.74 -22.27
CA ARG A 240 23.94 17.71 -21.79
C ARG A 240 23.38 18.65 -20.72
N GLY A 241 22.07 18.87 -20.68
CA GLY A 241 21.39 19.74 -19.70
C GLY A 241 20.86 19.03 -18.45
N TYR A 242 20.88 17.69 -18.40
CA TYR A 242 20.22 16.92 -17.36
C TYR A 242 21.24 16.17 -16.50
N ASN A 243 21.23 16.44 -15.19
CA ASN A 243 22.00 15.67 -14.23
C ASN A 243 21.15 14.46 -13.80
N VAL A 244 21.50 13.25 -14.20
CA VAL A 244 20.71 12.02 -13.94
C VAL A 244 21.48 11.15 -12.94
N ASP A 245 20.78 10.60 -11.95
CA ASP A 245 21.37 9.74 -10.92
C ASP A 245 21.33 8.26 -11.31
N TYR A 246 20.27 7.79 -11.97
CA TYR A 246 20.08 6.38 -12.35
C TYR A 246 19.57 6.24 -13.79
N ILE A 247 20.03 5.21 -14.50
CA ILE A 247 19.50 4.85 -15.81
C ILE A 247 18.90 3.45 -15.78
N ILE A 248 17.67 3.31 -16.24
CA ILE A 248 16.98 2.04 -16.45
C ILE A 248 16.76 1.85 -17.95
N SER A 249 17.32 0.78 -18.53
CA SER A 249 17.18 0.48 -19.94
C SER A 249 16.30 -0.74 -20.17
N PHE A 250 15.29 -0.58 -21.03
CA PHE A 250 14.50 -1.69 -21.59
C PHE A 250 15.22 -2.36 -22.76
N ASP A 251 16.17 -1.66 -23.37
CA ASP A 251 17.05 -2.17 -24.41
C ASP A 251 18.33 -2.74 -23.78
N PRO A 252 18.52 -4.07 -23.79
CA PRO A 252 19.71 -4.70 -23.23
C PRO A 252 20.96 -4.44 -24.10
N SER A 253 20.79 -4.16 -25.39
CA SER A 253 21.88 -3.99 -26.37
C SER A 253 22.55 -2.61 -26.35
N ILE A 254 22.01 -1.66 -25.57
CA ILE A 254 22.55 -0.30 -25.48
C ILE A 254 24.03 -0.30 -25.06
N ASP A 255 24.86 0.41 -25.83
CA ASP A 255 26.29 0.55 -25.51
C ASP A 255 26.48 1.46 -24.28
N PRO A 256 27.12 0.97 -23.20
CA PRO A 256 27.40 1.79 -22.03
C PRO A 256 28.36 2.96 -22.28
N PHE A 257 29.04 3.05 -23.43
CA PHE A 257 29.99 4.12 -23.79
C PHE A 257 29.43 5.12 -24.81
N LEU A 258 28.10 5.17 -24.99
CA LEU A 258 27.48 6.15 -25.87
C LEU A 258 27.89 7.59 -25.48
N PRO A 259 28.24 8.47 -26.44
CA PRO A 259 28.64 9.85 -26.16
C PRO A 259 27.64 10.63 -25.32
N ALA A 260 26.34 10.40 -25.53
CA ALA A 260 25.26 11.01 -24.75
C ALA A 260 25.30 10.60 -23.26
N LEU A 261 25.67 9.36 -22.95
CA LEU A 261 25.78 8.82 -21.59
C LEU A 261 27.10 9.24 -20.92
N ASP A 262 28.19 9.27 -21.69
CA ASP A 262 29.49 9.75 -21.22
C ASP A 262 29.47 11.24 -20.88
N ASN A 263 28.66 12.04 -21.58
CA ASN A 263 28.44 13.44 -21.24
C ASN A 263 27.77 13.63 -19.87
N ILE A 264 26.90 12.70 -19.45
CA ILE A 264 26.30 12.71 -18.11
C ILE A 264 27.35 12.35 -17.06
N ARG A 265 28.14 11.30 -17.32
CA ARG A 265 29.21 10.81 -16.42
C ARG A 265 30.30 11.85 -16.15
N LYS A 266 30.59 12.72 -17.13
CA LYS A 266 31.63 13.76 -16.99
C LYS A 266 31.16 14.96 -16.14
N LYS A 267 29.85 15.23 -16.09
CA LYS A 267 29.29 16.40 -15.37
C LYS A 267 28.94 16.09 -13.91
N GLY A 268 28.32 14.94 -13.66
CA GLY A 268 28.11 14.47 -12.29
C GLY A 268 29.38 13.77 -11.83
N GLN A 269 30.11 14.29 -10.83
CA GLN A 269 31.26 13.62 -10.21
C GLN A 269 30.90 12.27 -9.51
N LYS A 270 29.75 11.68 -9.83
CA LYS A 270 29.18 10.44 -9.29
C LYS A 270 29.15 9.37 -10.40
N ARG A 271 29.37 8.12 -9.99
CA ARG A 271 29.27 6.94 -10.87
C ARG A 271 27.80 6.73 -11.25
N LEU A 272 27.51 6.58 -12.54
CA LEU A 272 26.15 6.43 -13.07
C LEU A 272 25.79 4.94 -13.21
N PRO A 273 24.96 4.37 -12.33
CA PRO A 273 24.48 2.98 -12.47
C PRO A 273 23.50 2.84 -13.64
N LEU A 274 23.75 1.84 -14.48
CA LEU A 274 22.90 1.46 -15.61
C LEU A 274 22.26 0.09 -15.33
N VAL A 275 20.96 0.07 -15.07
CA VAL A 275 20.18 -1.15 -14.85
C VAL A 275 19.52 -1.56 -16.15
N LYS A 276 19.87 -2.72 -16.70
CA LYS A 276 19.32 -3.28 -17.93
C LYS A 276 18.31 -4.39 -17.61
N LEU A 277 17.10 -4.26 -18.12
CA LEU A 277 16.08 -5.30 -18.03
C LEU A 277 16.33 -6.37 -19.09
N LEU A 278 16.74 -7.57 -18.67
CA LEU A 278 17.11 -8.64 -19.58
C LEU A 278 16.19 -9.85 -19.41
N VAL A 279 15.57 -10.28 -20.51
CA VAL A 279 14.77 -11.51 -20.50
C VAL A 279 15.73 -12.70 -20.57
N LYS A 280 15.68 -13.59 -19.58
CA LYS A 280 16.53 -14.78 -19.53
C LYS A 280 16.34 -15.62 -20.79
N ASP A 281 17.45 -16.09 -21.35
CA ASP A 281 17.54 -16.93 -22.56
C ASP A 281 16.90 -16.37 -23.85
N SER A 282 16.50 -15.09 -23.85
CA SER A 282 16.04 -14.39 -25.06
C SER A 282 17.15 -14.23 -26.10
N PRO A 283 16.81 -13.92 -27.38
CA PRO A 283 17.81 -13.61 -28.39
C PRO A 283 18.80 -12.52 -27.95
N ASP A 284 18.33 -11.52 -27.20
CA ASP A 284 19.18 -10.46 -26.64
C ASP A 284 20.17 -10.99 -25.59
N HIS A 285 19.77 -11.97 -24.77
CA HIS A 285 20.66 -12.60 -23.80
C HIS A 285 21.80 -13.35 -24.48
N PHE A 286 21.46 -14.13 -25.52
CA PHE A 286 22.45 -14.86 -26.30
C PHE A 286 23.48 -13.94 -26.97
N LEU A 287 23.01 -12.83 -27.55
CA LEU A 287 23.87 -11.83 -28.20
C LEU A 287 24.81 -11.11 -27.22
N LEU A 288 24.38 -10.93 -25.97
CA LEU A 288 25.21 -10.31 -24.94
C LEU A 288 26.30 -11.25 -24.40
N GLU A 289 26.00 -12.54 -24.27
CA GLU A 289 26.97 -13.54 -23.81
C GLU A 289 27.99 -13.89 -24.91
N ASN A 290 27.51 -14.02 -26.15
CA ASN A 290 28.30 -14.28 -27.35
C ASN A 290 28.32 -13.03 -28.26
N PRO A 291 29.17 -12.03 -28.02
CA PRO A 291 29.24 -10.86 -28.90
C PRO A 291 29.71 -11.27 -30.31
N PRO A 292 29.20 -10.63 -31.38
CA PRO A 292 29.64 -10.91 -32.74
C PRO A 292 31.13 -10.60 -32.88
N THR A 293 31.90 -11.56 -33.40
CA THR A 293 33.30 -11.35 -33.76
C THR A 293 33.38 -10.52 -35.05
N GLU A 294 34.42 -9.69 -35.20
CA GLU A 294 34.65 -8.94 -36.44
C GLU A 294 34.74 -9.93 -37.63
N GLY A 295 33.75 -9.90 -38.54
CA GLY A 295 33.67 -10.78 -39.72
C GLY A 295 32.62 -11.90 -39.69
N THR A 296 31.90 -12.11 -38.59
CA THR A 296 30.75 -13.04 -38.58
C THR A 296 29.50 -12.41 -39.21
N ASP A 297 28.82 -13.16 -40.09
CA ASP A 297 27.52 -12.74 -40.66
C ASP A 297 26.49 -12.54 -39.54
N ASN A 298 26.06 -11.29 -39.35
CA ASN A 298 25.04 -10.90 -38.35
C ASN A 298 23.79 -11.80 -38.42
N TYR A 299 23.42 -12.23 -39.63
CA TYR A 299 22.28 -13.09 -39.87
C TYR A 299 22.46 -14.52 -39.32
N GLN A 300 23.65 -15.12 -39.48
CA GLN A 300 23.95 -16.44 -38.90
C GLN A 300 23.94 -16.39 -37.37
N HIS A 301 24.38 -15.26 -36.82
CA HIS A 301 24.40 -15.04 -35.39
C HIS A 301 22.98 -14.86 -34.82
N SER A 302 22.09 -14.12 -35.50
CA SER A 302 20.66 -14.09 -35.19
C SER A 302 19.99 -15.47 -35.29
N LYS A 303 20.33 -16.26 -36.31
CA LYS A 303 19.82 -17.64 -36.47
C LYS A 303 20.23 -18.54 -35.31
N ALA A 304 21.48 -18.46 -34.86
CA ALA A 304 21.96 -19.18 -33.69
C ALA A 304 21.24 -18.75 -32.40
N ALA A 305 20.98 -17.45 -32.24
CA ALA A 305 20.25 -16.90 -31.10
C ALA A 305 18.80 -17.41 -31.04
N ILE A 306 18.10 -17.43 -32.18
CA ILE A 306 16.74 -17.98 -32.29
C ILE A 306 16.75 -19.48 -31.97
N LYS A 307 17.71 -20.24 -32.52
CA LYS A 307 17.85 -21.68 -32.24
C LYS A 307 18.02 -21.94 -30.75
N HIS A 308 18.88 -21.17 -30.08
CA HIS A 308 19.08 -21.27 -28.63
C HIS A 308 17.77 -20.99 -27.88
N PHE A 309 17.09 -19.88 -28.19
CA PHE A 309 15.82 -19.52 -27.56
C PHE A 309 14.75 -20.61 -27.73
N LEU A 310 14.62 -21.18 -28.92
CA LEU A 310 13.66 -22.26 -29.21
C LEU A 310 13.95 -23.54 -28.41
N SER A 311 15.21 -23.81 -28.11
CA SER A 311 15.62 -24.98 -27.33
C SER A 311 15.49 -24.78 -25.81
N THR A 312 15.64 -23.55 -25.30
CA THR A 312 15.63 -23.26 -23.85
C THR A 312 14.32 -22.69 -23.32
N ARG A 313 13.38 -22.32 -24.21
CA ARG A 313 12.09 -21.71 -23.83
C ARG A 313 11.31 -22.49 -22.77
N HIS A 314 11.48 -23.80 -22.62
CA HIS A 314 10.73 -24.59 -21.64
C HIS A 314 11.40 -24.63 -20.24
N THR A 315 12.74 -24.58 -20.19
CA THR A 315 13.53 -24.72 -18.95
C THR A 315 13.66 -23.40 -18.18
N THR A 316 13.53 -22.28 -18.88
CA THR A 316 13.95 -20.95 -18.42
C THR A 316 13.11 -20.40 -17.27
N TYR A 317 11.80 -20.69 -17.25
CA TYR A 317 10.83 -19.90 -16.46
C TYR A 317 10.62 -20.36 -15.02
N ASN A 318 10.94 -21.61 -14.69
CA ASN A 318 10.73 -22.14 -13.34
C ASN A 318 11.90 -21.81 -12.38
N ASN A 319 13.05 -21.40 -12.93
CA ASN A 319 14.31 -21.23 -12.21
C ASN A 319 14.83 -19.77 -12.23
N LEU A 320 13.95 -18.76 -12.21
CA LEU A 320 14.42 -17.37 -12.07
C LEU A 320 14.88 -17.10 -10.61
N PRO A 321 16.03 -16.44 -10.41
CA PRO A 321 16.44 -16.04 -9.07
C PRO A 321 15.43 -15.04 -8.49
N SER A 322 14.98 -15.28 -7.27
CA SER A 322 14.13 -14.33 -6.54
C SER A 322 14.96 -13.11 -6.17
N VAL A 323 14.67 -11.97 -6.80
CA VAL A 323 15.37 -10.70 -6.56
C VAL A 323 14.64 -9.92 -5.48
N ASP A 324 15.30 -9.59 -4.36
CA ASP A 324 14.77 -8.66 -3.37
C ASP A 324 14.98 -7.21 -3.83
N TYR A 325 13.94 -6.62 -4.40
CA TYR A 325 13.96 -5.25 -4.90
C TYR A 325 14.23 -4.18 -3.84
N LYS A 326 13.94 -4.45 -2.55
CA LYS A 326 14.24 -3.48 -1.48
C LYS A 326 15.74 -3.36 -1.27
N GLN A 327 16.42 -4.50 -1.19
CA GLN A 327 17.88 -4.55 -1.06
C GLN A 327 18.55 -3.92 -2.29
N VAL A 328 18.04 -4.21 -3.49
CA VAL A 328 18.57 -3.61 -4.73
C VAL A 328 18.46 -2.09 -4.69
N VAL A 329 17.30 -1.52 -4.33
CA VAL A 329 17.13 -0.06 -4.25
C VAL A 329 17.99 0.54 -3.15
N ASP A 330 18.06 -0.06 -1.95
CA ASP A 330 18.89 0.45 -0.86
C ASP A 330 20.39 0.43 -1.21
N MET A 331 20.87 -0.62 -1.89
CA MET A 331 22.26 -0.72 -2.36
C MET A 331 22.55 0.27 -3.48
N LEU A 332 21.60 0.49 -4.40
CA LEU A 332 21.71 1.51 -5.44
C LEU A 332 21.78 2.91 -4.84
N LEU A 333 20.92 3.23 -3.87
CA LEU A 333 20.90 4.51 -3.15
C LEU A 333 22.18 4.76 -2.34
N ARG A 334 22.80 3.70 -1.80
CA ARG A 334 24.10 3.76 -1.10
C ARG A 334 25.31 3.84 -2.04
N GLY A 335 25.12 3.56 -3.34
CA GLY A 335 26.20 3.58 -4.34
C GLY A 335 27.15 2.39 -4.26
N GLU A 336 26.68 1.21 -3.84
CA GLU A 336 27.49 0.00 -3.76
C GLU A 336 27.79 -0.60 -5.15
N ASN A 337 29.02 -1.10 -5.36
CA ASN A 337 29.51 -1.53 -6.68
C ASN A 337 29.13 -2.98 -7.05
N THR A 338 28.69 -3.78 -6.07
CA THR A 338 28.37 -5.20 -6.27
C THR A 338 27.03 -5.48 -5.61
N ILE A 339 26.00 -5.72 -6.43
CA ILE A 339 24.68 -6.12 -5.96
C ILE A 339 24.59 -7.64 -6.15
N PRO A 340 24.62 -8.45 -5.07
CA PRO A 340 24.67 -9.92 -5.16
C PRO A 340 23.49 -10.55 -5.90
N SER A 341 22.35 -9.86 -5.97
CA SER A 341 21.13 -10.31 -6.65
C SER A 341 21.11 -10.01 -8.16
N LEU A 342 22.09 -9.26 -8.68
CA LEU A 342 22.18 -8.83 -10.08
C LEU A 342 23.45 -9.34 -10.78
N SER A 343 24.18 -10.28 -10.16
CA SER A 343 25.36 -10.92 -10.75
C SER A 343 25.02 -11.87 -11.90
N GLU A 344 26.00 -12.05 -12.79
CA GLU A 344 26.01 -12.79 -14.06
C GLU A 344 24.89 -13.84 -14.20
N ILE A 345 23.96 -13.60 -15.13
CA ILE A 345 22.96 -14.58 -15.54
C ILE A 345 23.62 -15.43 -16.64
N PRO A 346 23.99 -16.70 -16.39
CA PRO A 346 24.49 -17.56 -17.46
C PRO A 346 23.34 -18.06 -18.34
N LEU A 347 23.61 -18.30 -19.62
CA LEU A 347 22.70 -19.04 -20.51
C LEU A 347 22.36 -20.42 -19.91
N SER A 348 21.09 -20.83 -20.04
CA SER A 348 20.66 -22.16 -19.60
C SER A 348 21.27 -23.25 -20.49
N GLN A 349 21.63 -24.39 -19.91
CA GLN A 349 22.11 -25.54 -20.69
C GLN A 349 20.98 -26.08 -21.58
N VAL A 350 21.28 -26.29 -22.86
CA VAL A 350 20.35 -26.86 -23.84
C VAL A 350 20.13 -28.34 -23.51
N SER A 351 18.92 -28.70 -23.08
CA SER A 351 18.52 -30.11 -22.94
C SER A 351 18.38 -30.74 -24.33
N THR A 352 19.00 -31.89 -24.55
CA THR A 352 18.93 -32.65 -25.82
C THR A 352 17.58 -33.33 -26.05
N ASP A 353 16.70 -33.37 -25.05
CA ASP A 353 15.54 -34.26 -25.01
C ASP A 353 14.25 -33.62 -25.55
N VAL A 354 14.20 -32.30 -25.75
CA VAL A 354 13.00 -31.59 -26.25
C VAL A 354 13.23 -31.09 -27.67
N PRO A 355 12.39 -31.48 -28.65
CA PRO A 355 12.54 -30.98 -30.01
C PRO A 355 12.27 -29.46 -30.05
N PRO A 356 13.12 -28.65 -30.72
CA PRO A 356 13.06 -27.19 -30.69
C PRO A 356 11.75 -26.59 -31.24
N PHE A 357 10.87 -27.41 -31.83
CA PHE A 357 9.62 -27.00 -32.47
C PHE A 357 8.37 -27.60 -31.80
N GLU A 358 8.46 -28.18 -30.61
CA GLU A 358 7.25 -28.61 -29.89
C GLU A 358 6.42 -27.40 -29.44
N LEU A 359 5.18 -27.27 -29.93
CA LEU A 359 4.30 -26.16 -29.54
C LEU A 359 3.64 -26.48 -28.20
N ILE A 360 3.96 -25.69 -27.18
CA ILE A 360 3.40 -25.88 -25.83
C ILE A 360 2.77 -24.58 -25.37
N MET A 361 1.46 -24.44 -25.61
CA MET A 361 0.67 -23.33 -25.09
C MET A 361 0.43 -23.49 -23.58
N THR A 362 0.20 -22.37 -22.88
CA THR A 362 -0.19 -22.39 -21.47
C THR A 362 -1.44 -23.25 -21.30
N ARG A 363 -1.38 -24.26 -20.43
CA ARG A 363 -2.50 -25.18 -20.20
C ARG A 363 -3.73 -24.41 -19.71
N LEU A 364 -4.86 -24.69 -20.35
CA LEU A 364 -6.20 -24.30 -19.92
C LEU A 364 -6.87 -25.58 -19.42
N ASP A 365 -7.67 -25.46 -18.38
CA ASP A 365 -8.33 -26.58 -17.71
C ASP A 365 -9.59 -27.03 -18.46
N PHE A 366 -10.30 -26.12 -19.14
CA PHE A 366 -11.59 -26.39 -19.79
C PHE A 366 -11.57 -26.34 -21.32
N SER A 367 -10.48 -25.88 -21.96
CA SER A 367 -10.41 -25.73 -23.42
C SER A 367 -9.20 -26.40 -24.05
N ASP A 368 -9.41 -26.99 -25.24
CA ASP A 368 -8.35 -27.69 -25.97
C ASP A 368 -7.32 -26.72 -26.55
N ASN A 369 -6.05 -26.99 -26.23
CA ASN A 369 -4.90 -26.16 -26.56
C ASN A 369 -4.05 -26.76 -27.68
N GLN A 370 -4.67 -27.30 -28.72
CA GLN A 370 -3.91 -27.75 -29.88
C GLN A 370 -3.66 -26.59 -30.82
N LEU A 371 -2.38 -26.32 -31.07
CA LEU A 371 -1.93 -25.32 -32.02
C LEU A 371 -1.21 -26.07 -33.15
N THR A 372 -1.64 -25.86 -34.39
CA THR A 372 -1.09 -26.56 -35.55
C THR A 372 0.02 -25.73 -36.20
N MET A 373 1.06 -26.44 -36.67
CA MET A 373 2.07 -25.84 -37.54
C MET A 373 1.43 -25.43 -38.85
N ASN A 374 1.76 -24.23 -39.33
CA ASN A 374 1.29 -23.81 -40.63
C ASN A 374 2.19 -24.30 -41.76
N GLU A 375 1.53 -24.78 -42.81
CA GLU A 375 2.19 -25.20 -44.05
C GLU A 375 2.15 -24.10 -45.13
N ASP A 376 1.32 -23.07 -44.97
CA ASP A 376 1.06 -22.12 -46.04
C ASP A 376 2.21 -21.10 -46.28
N VAL A 377 2.35 -20.68 -47.54
CA VAL A 377 3.25 -19.59 -47.95
C VAL A 377 2.52 -18.26 -47.76
N PHE A 378 3.16 -17.31 -47.07
CA PHE A 378 2.50 -16.07 -46.66
C PHE A 378 2.78 -14.89 -47.60
N ASP A 379 1.71 -14.15 -47.92
CA ASP A 379 1.77 -12.71 -48.23
C ASP A 379 1.67 -11.91 -46.92
N MET A 380 2.17 -10.67 -46.88
CA MET A 380 2.20 -9.81 -45.68
C MET A 380 0.81 -9.58 -45.08
N LYS A 381 -0.22 -9.40 -45.92
CA LYS A 381 -1.61 -9.25 -45.46
C LYS A 381 -2.16 -10.56 -44.88
N SER A 382 -1.89 -11.67 -45.56
CA SER A 382 -2.28 -13.00 -45.10
C SER A 382 -1.61 -13.33 -43.76
N TYR A 383 -0.31 -13.06 -43.62
CA TYR A 383 0.44 -13.20 -42.37
C TYR A 383 -0.20 -12.43 -41.20
N GLN A 384 -0.51 -11.14 -41.41
CA GLN A 384 -1.14 -10.31 -40.39
C GLN A 384 -2.54 -10.82 -40.02
N SER A 385 -3.34 -11.20 -41.01
CA SER A 385 -4.69 -11.75 -40.78
C SER A 385 -4.64 -13.05 -39.98
N GLU A 386 -3.67 -13.92 -40.25
CA GLU A 386 -3.56 -15.20 -39.57
C GLU A 386 -2.97 -15.09 -38.16
N LEU A 387 -1.98 -14.21 -37.97
CA LEU A 387 -1.53 -13.83 -36.63
C LEU A 387 -2.69 -13.27 -35.80
N ASN A 388 -3.49 -12.37 -36.37
CA ASN A 388 -4.66 -11.82 -35.69
C ASN A 388 -5.72 -12.89 -35.40
N LYS A 389 -5.99 -13.81 -36.34
CA LYS A 389 -6.94 -14.91 -36.14
C LYS A 389 -6.51 -15.82 -34.98
N ARG A 390 -5.27 -16.32 -34.99
CA ARG A 390 -4.75 -17.22 -33.95
C ARG A 390 -4.71 -16.55 -32.57
N THR A 391 -4.37 -15.26 -32.52
CA THR A 391 -4.37 -14.50 -31.27
C THR A 391 -5.78 -14.26 -30.73
N LEU A 392 -6.76 -13.94 -31.59
CA LEU A 392 -8.16 -13.80 -31.20
C LEU A 392 -8.78 -15.14 -30.78
N ASP A 393 -8.50 -16.23 -31.48
CA ASP A 393 -8.97 -17.57 -31.10
C ASP A 393 -8.44 -17.96 -29.72
N ARG A 394 -7.17 -17.66 -29.43
CA ARG A 394 -6.60 -17.86 -28.09
C ARG A 394 -7.29 -16.99 -27.04
N LEU A 395 -7.56 -15.72 -27.35
CA LEU A 395 -8.27 -14.81 -26.45
C LEU A 395 -9.65 -15.35 -26.11
N LEU A 396 -10.41 -15.82 -27.10
CA LEU A 396 -11.74 -16.40 -26.89
C LEU A 396 -11.68 -17.64 -26.01
N LYS A 397 -10.67 -18.50 -26.17
CA LYS A 397 -10.44 -19.65 -25.29
C LYS A 397 -10.19 -19.21 -23.84
N VAL A 398 -9.29 -18.24 -23.62
CA VAL A 398 -9.00 -17.69 -22.28
C VAL A 398 -10.23 -17.01 -21.67
N GLN A 399 -11.00 -16.26 -22.45
CA GLN A 399 -12.22 -15.60 -21.98
C GLN A 399 -13.29 -16.63 -21.58
N ASN A 400 -13.44 -17.69 -22.37
CA ASN A 400 -14.33 -18.80 -22.03
C ASN A 400 -13.87 -19.48 -20.74
N GLU A 401 -12.57 -19.72 -20.56
CA GLU A 401 -11.99 -20.25 -19.33
C GLU A 401 -12.35 -19.40 -18.10
N CYS A 402 -12.14 -18.08 -18.19
CA CYS A 402 -12.51 -17.14 -17.13
C CYS A 402 -14.00 -17.20 -16.81
N ARG A 403 -14.87 -17.26 -17.83
CA ARG A 403 -16.32 -17.37 -17.64
C ARG A 403 -16.71 -18.65 -16.90
N HIS A 404 -16.14 -19.80 -17.27
CA HIS A 404 -16.39 -21.06 -16.56
C HIS A 404 -15.85 -21.01 -15.13
N GLY A 405 -14.68 -20.40 -14.91
CA GLY A 405 -14.14 -20.15 -13.57
C GLY A 405 -15.06 -19.31 -12.70
N ASP A 406 -15.61 -18.22 -13.26
CA ASP A 406 -16.57 -17.33 -12.59
C ASP A 406 -17.89 -18.04 -12.27
N GLU A 407 -18.38 -18.89 -13.16
CA GLU A 407 -19.56 -19.73 -12.91
C GLU A 407 -19.34 -20.71 -11.75
N ILE A 408 -18.20 -21.38 -11.71
CA ILE A 408 -17.82 -22.28 -10.61
C ILE A 408 -17.71 -21.51 -9.30
N LEU A 409 -17.07 -20.35 -9.32
CA LEU A 409 -16.86 -19.52 -8.15
C LEU A 409 -18.19 -18.94 -7.64
N THR A 410 -19.09 -18.53 -8.53
CA THR A 410 -20.44 -18.08 -8.19
C THR A 410 -21.24 -19.19 -7.54
N ARG A 411 -21.16 -20.42 -8.07
CA ARG A 411 -21.79 -21.60 -7.46
C ARG A 411 -21.27 -21.88 -6.05
N LYS A 412 -19.94 -21.81 -5.85
CA LYS A 412 -19.33 -21.98 -4.52
C LYS A 412 -19.74 -20.88 -3.54
N ARG A 413 -19.79 -19.62 -3.99
CA ARG A 413 -20.26 -18.49 -3.17
C ARG A 413 -21.72 -18.68 -2.76
N HIS A 414 -22.57 -19.14 -3.68
CA HIS A 414 -23.96 -19.41 -3.38
C HIS A 414 -24.12 -20.50 -2.32
N TYR A 415 -23.40 -21.62 -2.47
CA TYR A 415 -23.39 -22.70 -1.47
C TYR A 415 -22.90 -22.23 -0.10
N GLU A 416 -21.85 -21.40 -0.03
CA GLU A 416 -21.38 -20.86 1.25
C GLU A 416 -22.39 -19.89 1.87
N THR A 417 -23.12 -19.13 1.04
CA THR A 417 -24.19 -18.24 1.51
C THR A 417 -25.34 -19.07 2.10
N GLU A 418 -25.80 -20.12 1.41
CA GLU A 418 -26.84 -21.04 1.94
C GLU A 418 -26.41 -21.70 3.24
N ARG A 419 -25.13 -22.11 3.33
CA ARG A 419 -24.56 -22.67 4.56
C ARG A 419 -24.57 -21.65 5.69
N GLN A 420 -24.23 -20.39 5.41
CA GLN A 420 -24.25 -19.32 6.41
C GLN A 420 -25.68 -19.02 6.88
N ASP A 421 -26.65 -18.98 5.96
CA ASP A 421 -28.07 -18.79 6.28
C ASP A 421 -28.57 -19.90 7.21
N TYR A 422 -28.23 -21.16 6.92
CA TYR A 422 -28.56 -22.30 7.78
C TYR A 422 -27.97 -22.18 9.20
N LEU A 423 -26.73 -21.70 9.32
CA LEU A 423 -26.09 -21.49 10.62
C LEU A 423 -26.77 -20.36 11.40
N ASP A 424 -27.18 -19.29 10.72
CA ASP A 424 -27.89 -18.17 11.33
C ASP A 424 -29.29 -18.59 11.79
N GLU A 425 -30.02 -19.38 10.98
CA GLU A 425 -31.30 -19.99 11.39
C GLU A 425 -31.13 -20.87 12.63
N THR A 426 -30.17 -21.78 12.62
CA THR A 426 -29.87 -22.66 13.76
C THR A 426 -29.53 -21.85 15.02
N ARG A 427 -28.79 -20.75 14.87
CA ARG A 427 -28.45 -19.85 15.97
C ARG A 427 -29.69 -19.16 16.54
N VAL A 428 -30.60 -18.72 15.69
CA VAL A 428 -31.88 -18.12 16.11
C VAL A 428 -32.74 -19.15 16.84
N GLU A 429 -32.83 -20.38 16.33
CA GLU A 429 -33.55 -21.48 16.97
C GLU A 429 -32.96 -21.82 18.35
N ALA A 430 -31.64 -21.97 18.45
CA ALA A 430 -30.96 -22.20 19.72
C ALA A 430 -31.21 -21.07 20.72
N GLY A 431 -31.19 -19.81 20.25
CA GLY A 431 -31.55 -18.65 21.06
C GLY A 431 -32.99 -18.68 21.58
N ASN A 432 -33.94 -19.13 20.75
CA ASN A 432 -35.34 -19.29 21.14
C ASN A 432 -35.53 -20.43 22.15
N VAL A 433 -34.84 -21.56 21.97
CA VAL A 433 -34.85 -22.68 22.92
C VAL A 433 -34.26 -22.24 24.26
N PHE A 434 -33.15 -21.50 24.26
CA PHE A 434 -32.53 -20.99 25.48
C PHE A 434 -33.45 -20.03 26.24
N LYS A 435 -34.14 -19.11 25.55
CA LYS A 435 -35.13 -18.23 26.19
C LYS A 435 -36.26 -19.02 26.84
N LYS A 436 -36.82 -20.01 26.13
CA LYS A 436 -37.87 -20.90 26.67
C LYS A 436 -37.38 -21.66 27.91
N PHE A 437 -36.14 -22.15 27.87
CA PHE A 437 -35.53 -22.80 29.01
C PHE A 437 -35.41 -21.86 30.21
N GLN A 438 -34.91 -20.64 30.00
CA GLN A 438 -34.75 -19.63 31.05
C GLN A 438 -36.08 -19.23 31.69
N ASP A 439 -37.14 -19.07 30.89
CA ASP A 439 -38.46 -18.75 31.41
C ASP A 439 -39.08 -19.93 32.18
N GLY A 440 -38.83 -21.17 31.72
CA GLY A 440 -39.18 -22.38 32.46
C GLY A 440 -38.46 -22.48 33.81
N GLU A 441 -37.16 -22.21 33.83
CA GLU A 441 -36.33 -22.21 35.05
C GLU A 441 -36.84 -21.18 36.06
N LYS A 442 -37.16 -19.95 35.64
CA LYS A 442 -37.77 -18.93 36.51
C LYS A 442 -39.08 -19.42 37.12
N SER A 443 -39.95 -20.05 36.32
CA SER A 443 -41.22 -20.59 36.79
C SER A 443 -41.03 -21.71 37.82
N ILE A 444 -40.06 -22.60 37.60
CA ILE A 444 -39.70 -23.67 38.55
C ILE A 444 -39.21 -23.07 39.86
N ILE A 445 -38.25 -22.13 39.81
CA ILE A 445 -37.73 -21.45 41.00
C ILE A 445 -38.86 -20.77 41.80
N ASP A 446 -39.80 -20.11 41.12
CA ASP A 446 -40.94 -19.48 41.78
C ASP A 446 -41.88 -20.52 42.41
N SER A 447 -42.08 -21.67 41.77
CA SER A 447 -42.86 -22.77 42.31
C SER A 447 -42.20 -23.42 43.53
N GLU A 448 -40.88 -23.59 43.51
CA GLU A 448 -40.08 -24.10 44.63
C GLU A 448 -40.16 -23.16 45.82
N LYS A 449 -39.98 -21.85 45.61
CA LYS A 449 -40.12 -20.84 46.67
C LYS A 449 -41.51 -20.86 47.30
N ARG A 450 -42.57 -21.05 46.51
CA ARG A 450 -43.94 -21.18 47.03
C ARG A 450 -44.09 -22.45 47.87
N LEU A 451 -43.55 -23.57 47.39
CA LEU A 451 -43.58 -24.84 48.09
C LEU A 451 -42.81 -24.79 49.40
N GLU A 452 -41.64 -24.15 49.45
CA GLU A 452 -40.91 -23.92 50.70
C GLU A 452 -41.71 -23.09 51.70
N ARG A 453 -42.38 -22.03 51.26
CA ARG A 453 -43.26 -21.23 52.13
C ARG A 453 -44.39 -22.08 52.70
N CYS A 454 -45.11 -22.82 51.85
CA CYS A 454 -46.20 -23.69 52.30
C CYS A 454 -45.71 -24.77 53.28
N LYS A 455 -44.54 -25.37 53.04
CA LYS A 455 -43.92 -26.33 53.97
C LYS A 455 -43.61 -25.69 55.32
N SER A 456 -43.07 -24.47 55.31
CA SER A 456 -42.77 -23.75 56.55
C SER A 456 -44.04 -23.40 57.35
N GLU A 457 -45.13 -23.04 56.68
CA GLU A 457 -46.42 -22.76 57.31
C GLU A 457 -47.07 -24.04 57.85
N ALA A 458 -47.03 -25.14 57.09
CA ALA A 458 -47.51 -26.44 57.52
C ALA A 458 -46.78 -26.91 58.80
N SER A 459 -45.45 -26.78 58.84
CA SER A 459 -44.67 -27.11 60.05
C SER A 459 -45.11 -26.27 61.26
N LYS A 460 -45.31 -24.96 61.08
CA LYS A 460 -45.78 -24.08 62.16
C LYS A 460 -47.19 -24.45 62.65
N LEU A 461 -48.06 -24.89 61.75
CA LEU A 461 -49.40 -25.34 62.09
C LEU A 461 -49.36 -26.67 62.84
N ASP A 462 -48.53 -27.62 62.41
CA ASP A 462 -48.29 -28.88 63.12
C ASP A 462 -47.78 -28.65 64.54
N ASP A 463 -46.82 -27.73 64.71
CA ASP A 463 -46.29 -27.38 66.04
C ASP A 463 -47.38 -26.77 66.94
N LYS A 464 -48.27 -25.95 66.36
CA LYS A 464 -49.43 -25.40 67.10
C LYS A 464 -50.44 -26.47 67.47
N ILE A 465 -50.73 -27.42 66.58
CA ILE A 465 -51.65 -28.53 66.86
C ILE A 465 -51.09 -29.38 68.00
N LYS A 466 -49.80 -29.75 67.95
CA LYS A 466 -49.15 -30.49 69.04
C LYS A 466 -49.19 -29.75 70.38
N ALA A 467 -48.99 -28.44 70.37
CA ALA A 467 -49.09 -27.62 71.59
C ALA A 467 -50.51 -27.59 72.14
N LEU A 468 -51.53 -27.48 71.28
CA LEU A 468 -52.93 -27.51 71.67
C LEU A 468 -53.35 -28.89 72.19
N ASP A 469 -52.90 -29.97 71.56
CA ASP A 469 -53.16 -31.34 72.02
C ASP A 469 -52.55 -31.57 73.40
N GLY A 470 -51.32 -31.09 73.64
CA GLY A 470 -50.69 -31.13 74.96
C GLY A 470 -51.50 -30.39 76.03
N ALA A 471 -51.98 -29.18 75.72
CA ALA A 471 -52.82 -28.40 76.63
C ALA A 471 -54.18 -29.08 76.90
N LEU A 472 -54.75 -29.76 75.91
CA LEU A 472 -56.01 -30.49 76.02
C LEU A 472 -55.85 -31.71 76.93
N GLU A 473 -54.77 -32.47 76.79
CA GLU A 473 -54.45 -33.59 77.68
C GLU A 473 -54.18 -33.14 79.12
N GLU A 474 -53.51 -32.01 79.33
CA GLU A 474 -53.34 -31.40 80.66
C GLU A 474 -54.69 -30.98 81.27
N ALA A 475 -55.56 -30.35 80.50
CA ALA A 475 -56.90 -29.96 80.96
C ALA A 475 -57.77 -31.18 81.32
N LYS A 476 -57.74 -32.24 80.51
CA LYS A 476 -58.41 -33.51 80.81
C LYS A 476 -57.90 -34.13 82.11
N ARG A 477 -56.59 -34.11 82.35
CA ARG A 477 -55.99 -34.60 83.59
C ARG A 477 -56.52 -33.85 84.81
N ILE A 478 -56.61 -32.53 84.75
CA ILE A 478 -57.10 -31.68 85.86
C ILE A 478 -58.58 -31.97 86.16
N THR A 479 -59.41 -32.19 85.13
CA THR A 479 -60.84 -32.48 85.32
C THR A 479 -61.17 -33.84 85.95
N LEU A 480 -60.20 -34.76 86.04
CA LEU A 480 -60.39 -36.11 86.58
C LEU A 480 -60.00 -36.24 88.06
N LEU A 481 -59.40 -35.23 88.69
CA LEU A 481 -59.07 -35.25 90.12
C LEU A 481 -60.28 -34.88 90.99
N ALA A 482 -60.50 -35.64 92.07
CA ALA A 482 -61.61 -35.45 93.01
C ALA A 482 -61.33 -34.45 94.14
N ASP A 483 -60.06 -34.06 94.37
CA ASP A 483 -59.66 -33.08 95.39
C ASP A 483 -58.57 -32.16 94.82
N VAL A 484 -58.91 -30.88 94.62
CA VAL A 484 -58.16 -29.91 93.80
C VAL A 484 -57.17 -29.10 94.67
N ASP A 485 -57.37 -29.06 95.98
CA ASP A 485 -56.62 -28.24 96.91
C ASP A 485 -55.10 -28.53 96.99
N PRO A 486 -54.60 -29.78 96.95
CA PRO A 486 -53.15 -30.03 96.99
C PRO A 486 -52.45 -29.68 95.66
N GLU A 487 -53.10 -29.89 94.50
CA GLU A 487 -52.57 -29.45 93.22
C GLU A 487 -52.66 -27.92 93.07
N LEU A 488 -53.70 -27.26 93.59
CA LEU A 488 -53.79 -25.79 93.68
C LEU A 488 -52.66 -25.19 94.53
N GLN A 489 -52.28 -25.84 95.63
CA GLN A 489 -51.12 -25.43 96.42
C GLN A 489 -49.81 -25.60 95.63
N GLN A 490 -49.63 -26.73 94.93
CA GLN A 490 -48.48 -26.89 94.02
C GLN A 490 -48.49 -25.88 92.86
N TYR A 491 -49.65 -25.57 92.28
CA TYR A 491 -49.75 -24.58 91.22
C TYR A 491 -49.54 -23.16 91.76
N THR A 492 -49.96 -22.84 92.98
CA THR A 492 -49.70 -21.52 93.59
C THR A 492 -48.23 -21.37 94.00
N GLU A 493 -47.58 -22.43 94.49
CA GLU A 493 -46.12 -22.47 94.69
C GLU A 493 -45.37 -22.38 93.36
N LYS A 494 -45.80 -23.12 92.33
CA LYS A 494 -45.26 -22.99 90.97
C LYS A 494 -45.50 -21.59 90.40
N ILE A 495 -46.66 -20.98 90.62
CA ILE A 495 -46.94 -19.60 90.19
C ILE A 495 -46.04 -18.63 90.94
N SER A 496 -45.76 -18.84 92.23
CA SER A 496 -44.87 -17.97 93.01
C SER A 496 -43.42 -18.08 92.52
N THR A 497 -42.93 -19.30 92.31
CA THR A 497 -41.58 -19.55 91.77
C THR A 497 -41.48 -19.05 90.35
N LEU A 498 -42.45 -19.33 89.48
CA LEU A 498 -42.52 -18.79 88.12
C LEU A 498 -42.64 -17.27 88.10
N LYS A 499 -43.31 -16.62 89.06
CA LYS A 499 -43.34 -15.15 89.17
C LYS A 499 -41.96 -14.59 89.52
N THR A 500 -41.23 -15.23 90.44
CA THR A 500 -39.85 -14.82 90.76
C THR A 500 -38.91 -15.06 89.58
N LEU A 501 -39.05 -16.20 88.89
CA LEU A 501 -38.27 -16.55 87.71
C LEU A 501 -38.60 -15.62 86.54
N LEU A 502 -39.87 -15.27 86.33
CA LEU A 502 -40.34 -14.31 85.34
C LEU A 502 -39.85 -12.91 85.66
N GLY A 503 -39.80 -12.51 86.94
CA GLY A 503 -39.16 -11.26 87.36
C GLY A 503 -37.67 -11.24 86.97
N SER A 504 -36.93 -12.28 87.33
CA SER A 504 -35.50 -12.38 86.99
C SER A 504 -35.25 -12.47 85.47
N LEU A 505 -36.07 -13.20 84.74
CA LEU A 505 -36.01 -13.31 83.28
C LEU A 505 -36.45 -12.02 82.60
N SER A 506 -37.44 -11.30 83.15
CA SER A 506 -37.86 -10.01 82.63
C SER A 506 -36.75 -8.98 82.81
N GLU A 507 -36.05 -9.00 83.93
CA GLU A 507 -34.90 -8.13 84.18
C GLU A 507 -33.71 -8.49 83.27
N GLN A 508 -33.40 -9.78 83.12
CA GLN A 508 -32.39 -10.25 82.16
C GLN A 508 -32.77 -9.92 80.71
N ASN A 509 -34.04 -10.02 80.35
CA ASN A 509 -34.54 -9.69 79.00
C ASN A 509 -34.52 -8.18 78.77
N LEU A 510 -34.82 -7.37 79.78
CA LEU A 510 -34.64 -5.92 79.74
C LEU A 510 -33.17 -5.56 79.50
N GLN A 511 -32.25 -6.16 80.25
CA GLN A 511 -30.81 -5.96 80.08
C GLN A 511 -30.33 -6.42 78.69
N ARG A 512 -30.78 -7.59 78.23
CA ARG A 512 -30.48 -8.09 76.88
C ARG A 512 -31.08 -7.20 75.80
N ASN A 513 -32.29 -6.67 75.98
CA ASN A 513 -32.91 -5.75 75.03
C ASN A 513 -32.16 -4.42 74.98
N GLN A 514 -31.79 -3.84 76.12
CA GLN A 514 -30.92 -2.66 76.16
C GLN A 514 -29.58 -2.91 75.47
N HIS A 515 -28.98 -4.09 75.69
CA HIS A 515 -27.77 -4.48 75.00
C HIS A 515 -27.98 -4.67 73.49
N ASN A 516 -29.10 -5.27 73.08
CA ASN A 516 -29.46 -5.49 71.68
C ASN A 516 -29.79 -4.17 70.97
N ASP A 517 -30.42 -3.23 71.65
CA ASP A 517 -30.68 -1.88 71.16
C ASP A 517 -29.38 -1.09 71.01
N SER A 518 -28.44 -1.23 71.97
CA SER A 518 -27.09 -0.71 71.82
C SER A 518 -26.37 -1.32 70.62
N LEU A 519 -26.45 -2.64 70.43
CA LEU A 519 -25.85 -3.33 69.30
C LEU A 519 -26.51 -2.95 67.97
N ARG A 520 -27.84 -2.77 67.94
CA ARG A 520 -28.59 -2.29 66.77
C ARG A 520 -28.17 -0.88 66.41
N SER A 521 -28.04 0.00 67.38
CA SER A 521 -27.55 1.37 67.17
C SER A 521 -26.13 1.36 66.61
N GLN A 522 -25.22 0.56 67.19
CA GLN A 522 -23.86 0.41 66.68
C GLN A 522 -23.81 -0.20 65.27
N TYR A 523 -24.63 -1.22 65.01
CA TYR A 523 -24.73 -1.85 63.69
C TYR A 523 -25.26 -0.86 62.67
N GLN A 524 -26.29 -0.08 63.01
CA GLN A 524 -26.86 0.93 62.13
C GLN A 524 -25.86 2.05 61.84
N GLN A 525 -25.11 2.51 62.85
CA GLN A 525 -24.00 3.44 62.65
C GLN A 525 -22.93 2.86 61.73
N LYS A 526 -22.40 1.67 62.03
CA LYS A 526 -21.37 1.03 61.20
C LYS A 526 -21.85 0.72 59.78
N SER A 527 -23.11 0.34 59.62
CA SER A 527 -23.71 0.11 58.31
C SER A 527 -23.87 1.41 57.53
N SER A 528 -24.24 2.51 58.19
CA SER A 528 -24.30 3.83 57.55
C SER A 528 -22.92 4.33 57.15
N GLU A 529 -21.91 4.13 58.01
CA GLU A 529 -20.53 4.49 57.75
C GLU A 529 -19.95 3.65 56.60
N ALA A 530 -20.21 2.34 56.57
CA ALA A 530 -19.81 1.46 55.47
C ALA A 530 -20.50 1.82 54.15
N ALA A 531 -21.79 2.20 54.18
CA ALA A 531 -22.50 2.67 53.00
C ALA A 531 -21.92 3.99 52.47
N GLU A 532 -21.59 4.93 53.37
CA GLU A 532 -20.93 6.19 53.02
C GLU A 532 -19.54 5.94 52.42
N GLN A 533 -18.73 5.07 53.03
CA GLN A 533 -17.42 4.68 52.50
C GLN A 533 -17.54 4.02 51.12
N SER A 534 -18.51 3.11 50.94
CA SER A 534 -18.79 2.48 49.65
C SER A 534 -19.17 3.52 48.59
N GLN A 535 -20.01 4.49 48.95
CA GLN A 535 -20.37 5.58 48.04
C GLN A 535 -19.17 6.46 47.71
N ARG A 536 -18.32 6.81 48.67
CA ARG A 536 -17.05 7.53 48.44
C ARG A 536 -16.12 6.75 47.51
N THR A 537 -15.97 5.43 47.71
CA THR A 537 -15.14 4.61 46.81
C THR A 537 -15.68 4.53 45.40
N LYS A 538 -17.01 4.53 45.22
CA LYS A 538 -17.63 4.60 43.88
C LYS A 538 -17.34 5.94 43.21
N VAL A 539 -17.54 7.04 43.93
CA VAL A 539 -17.23 8.39 43.41
C VAL A 539 -15.76 8.50 43.02
N LEU A 540 -14.83 8.04 43.88
CA LEU A 540 -13.41 8.03 43.56
C LEU A 540 -13.07 7.14 42.36
N LYS A 541 -13.75 5.98 42.22
CA LYS A 541 -13.55 5.10 41.08
C LYS A 541 -14.05 5.73 39.78
N ASP A 542 -15.22 6.35 39.82
CA ASP A 542 -15.79 7.07 38.68
C ASP A 542 -14.90 8.26 38.27
N GLU A 543 -14.31 8.96 39.24
CA GLU A 543 -13.33 10.04 39.01
C GLU A 543 -12.03 9.50 38.38
N VAL A 544 -11.52 8.36 38.86
CA VAL A 544 -10.35 7.68 38.25
C VAL A 544 -10.66 7.24 36.82
N ASP A 545 -11.84 6.67 36.57
CA ASP A 545 -12.24 6.22 35.24
C ASP A 545 -12.44 7.41 34.28
N GLN A 546 -12.92 8.56 34.78
CA GLN A 546 -12.96 9.81 34.01
C GLN A 546 -11.57 10.35 33.70
N LEU A 547 -10.67 10.40 34.68
CA LEU A 547 -9.28 10.82 34.47
C LEU A 547 -8.54 9.88 33.49
N HIS A 548 -8.80 8.58 33.54
CA HIS A 548 -8.24 7.62 32.58
C HIS A 548 -8.76 7.88 31.16
N LYS A 549 -10.07 8.13 31.01
CA LYS A 549 -10.68 8.53 29.74
C LYS A 549 -10.13 9.85 29.21
N ASP A 550 -9.83 10.80 30.08
CA ASP A 550 -9.23 12.08 29.70
C ASP A 550 -7.76 11.91 29.29
N LEU A 551 -7.01 11.05 29.97
CA LEU A 551 -5.60 10.77 29.70
C LEU A 551 -5.40 9.95 28.41
N GLU A 552 -6.23 8.91 28.20
CA GLU A 552 -6.24 8.11 26.97
C GLU A 552 -7.06 8.75 25.85
N GLY A 553 -7.81 9.80 26.18
CA GLY A 553 -8.68 10.50 25.25
C GLY A 553 -7.91 11.10 24.09
N PRO A 554 -8.46 11.05 22.86
CA PRO A 554 -7.80 11.57 21.68
C PRO A 554 -7.50 13.07 21.78
N GLY A 555 -8.31 13.84 22.52
CA GLY A 555 -8.11 15.29 22.70
C GLY A 555 -6.79 15.64 23.39
N LEU A 556 -6.48 14.99 24.50
CA LEU A 556 -5.28 15.27 25.31
C LEU A 556 -4.02 14.69 24.63
N GLN A 557 -4.12 13.53 23.99
CA GLN A 557 -3.05 12.99 23.15
C GLN A 557 -2.74 13.86 21.93
N ILE A 558 -3.75 14.45 21.30
CA ILE A 558 -3.54 15.38 20.18
C ILE A 558 -2.88 16.66 20.69
N GLN A 559 -3.37 17.25 21.79
CA GLN A 559 -2.80 18.46 22.39
C GLN A 559 -1.33 18.27 22.83
N THR A 560 -1.01 17.17 23.50
CA THR A 560 0.36 16.84 23.90
C THR A 560 1.28 16.64 22.70
N LYS A 561 0.82 15.94 21.65
CA LYS A 561 1.56 15.82 20.39
C LYS A 561 1.74 17.16 19.68
N THR A 562 0.74 18.06 19.74
CA THR A 562 0.85 19.41 19.16
C THR A 562 1.86 20.26 19.92
N LEU A 563 1.84 20.22 21.26
CA LEU A 563 2.79 20.92 22.11
C LEU A 563 4.21 20.38 21.92
N LEU A 564 4.41 19.06 21.83
CA LEU A 564 5.71 18.46 21.51
C LEU A 564 6.22 18.88 20.13
N SER A 565 5.34 18.92 19.11
CA SER A 565 5.69 19.44 17.79
C SER A 565 6.08 20.92 17.83
N GLN A 566 5.38 21.73 18.64
CA GLN A 566 5.69 23.14 18.84
C GLN A 566 7.02 23.34 19.58
N GLU A 567 7.31 22.52 20.58
CA GLU A 567 8.60 22.52 21.29
C GLU A 567 9.75 22.18 20.33
N GLN A 568 9.58 21.17 19.47
CA GLN A 568 10.58 20.82 18.45
C GLN A 568 10.79 21.97 17.45
N LYS A 569 9.72 22.65 17.00
CA LYS A 569 9.84 23.83 16.14
C LYS A 569 10.64 24.94 16.82
N LEU A 570 10.29 25.27 18.07
CA LEU A 570 11.01 26.30 18.83
C LEU A 570 12.48 25.94 19.07
N LYS A 571 12.81 24.66 19.31
CA LYS A 571 14.20 24.18 19.40
C LYS A 571 14.96 24.37 18.10
N ASN A 572 14.34 24.05 16.96
CA ASN A 572 14.93 24.26 15.64
C ASN A 572 15.13 25.75 15.35
N ASP A 573 14.16 26.60 15.69
CA ASP A 573 14.25 28.04 15.54
C ASP A 573 15.37 28.62 16.41
N LEU A 574 15.50 28.17 17.67
CA LEU A 574 16.58 28.56 18.56
C LEU A 574 17.95 28.13 17.99
N ALA A 575 18.06 26.92 17.47
CA ALA A 575 19.27 26.44 16.81
C ALA A 575 19.63 27.31 15.59
N SER A 576 18.64 27.70 14.78
CA SER A 576 18.81 28.61 13.65
C SER A 576 19.23 30.02 14.10
N LEU A 577 18.68 30.53 15.19
CA LEU A 577 19.05 31.82 15.75
C LEU A 577 20.48 31.81 16.30
N LYS A 578 20.88 30.70 16.94
CA LYS A 578 22.25 30.48 17.40
C LYS A 578 23.24 30.41 16.23
N SER A 579 22.92 29.70 15.16
CA SER A 579 23.78 29.64 13.98
C SER A 579 23.87 31.00 13.29
N ARG A 580 22.76 31.74 13.18
CA ARG A 580 22.72 33.10 12.65
C ARG A 580 23.49 34.09 13.50
N SER A 581 23.38 34.02 14.83
CA SER A 581 24.16 34.89 15.73
C SER A 581 25.65 34.56 15.69
N LYS A 582 26.01 33.28 15.57
CA LYS A 582 27.40 32.85 15.37
C LYS A 582 27.95 33.37 14.04
N PHE A 583 27.15 33.29 12.97
CA PHE A 583 27.50 33.86 11.66
C PHE A 583 27.65 35.39 11.72
N LEU A 584 26.72 36.10 12.37
CA LEU A 584 26.82 37.55 12.55
C LEU A 584 28.04 37.93 13.37
N LYS A 585 28.34 37.20 14.46
CA LYS A 585 29.57 37.40 15.23
C LYS A 585 30.81 37.18 14.38
N SER A 586 30.90 36.10 13.61
CA SER A 586 32.05 35.85 12.73
C SER A 586 32.15 36.89 11.61
N TYR A 587 31.01 37.33 11.05
CA TYR A 587 30.95 38.40 10.06
C TYR A 587 31.41 39.74 10.63
N VAL A 588 30.93 40.13 11.82
CA VAL A 588 31.36 41.35 12.52
C VAL A 588 32.85 41.28 12.85
N THR A 589 33.36 40.14 13.31
CA THR A 589 34.80 39.96 13.57
C THR A 589 35.61 40.13 12.28
N LYS A 590 35.13 39.56 11.18
CA LYS A 590 35.75 39.70 9.86
C LYS A 590 35.71 41.15 9.36
N MET A 591 34.58 41.84 9.50
CA MET A 591 34.45 43.26 9.15
C MET A 591 35.33 44.16 10.04
N ALA A 592 35.37 43.92 11.36
CA ALA A 592 36.24 44.64 12.28
C ALA A 592 37.72 44.48 11.92
N SER A 593 38.12 43.28 11.44
CA SER A 593 39.49 43.03 10.97
C SER A 593 39.83 43.77 9.67
N TYR A 594 38.88 43.88 8.72
CA TYR A 594 39.11 44.57 7.45
C TYR A 594 39.04 46.10 7.58
N TYR A 595 38.24 46.62 8.51
CA TYR A 595 37.98 48.06 8.64
C TYR A 595 38.58 48.71 9.90
N GLY A 596 39.34 47.97 10.72
CA GLY A 596 40.01 48.51 11.91
C GLY A 596 39.04 49.04 12.99
N LEU A 597 37.80 48.55 13.00
CA LEU A 597 36.78 48.98 13.96
C LEU A 597 37.02 48.27 15.30
N LYS A 598 37.49 49.01 16.32
CA LYS A 598 37.53 48.48 17.69
C LYS A 598 36.11 48.18 18.15
N PRO A 599 35.75 46.94 18.52
CA PRO A 599 34.48 46.69 19.17
C PRO A 599 34.51 47.40 20.53
N SER A 600 33.56 48.31 20.75
CA SER A 600 33.38 48.97 22.04
C SER A 600 33.11 47.89 23.10
N SER A 601 34.11 47.59 23.90
CA SER A 601 34.00 46.77 25.09
C SER A 601 33.30 47.58 26.18
N SER A 602 31.96 47.53 26.24
CA SER A 602 31.16 47.86 27.43
C SER A 602 29.65 47.73 27.12
N ASP A 603 29.05 46.62 27.56
CA ASP A 603 27.84 46.64 28.40
C ASP A 603 27.52 45.21 28.86
N ASP A 604 28.42 44.67 29.68
CA ASP A 604 28.04 43.72 30.73
C ASP A 604 27.69 44.57 31.96
N SER A 605 26.50 45.15 31.97
CA SER A 605 25.89 45.71 33.17
C SER A 605 24.56 45.00 33.43
N LEU A 606 24.68 43.83 34.06
CA LEU A 606 23.60 43.23 34.84
C LEU A 606 23.26 44.18 36.00
N SER A 607 22.29 45.06 35.80
CA SER A 607 21.67 45.79 36.90
C SER A 607 20.56 44.93 37.51
N ASN A 608 20.87 44.29 38.63
CA ASN A 608 19.88 43.89 39.61
C ASN A 608 19.15 45.15 40.10
N GLY A 609 17.89 45.31 39.68
CA GLY A 609 17.01 46.40 40.08
C GLY A 609 15.66 45.84 40.52
N THR A 610 15.52 45.69 41.83
CA THR A 610 14.28 45.40 42.55
C THR A 610 13.24 46.52 42.43
N HIS A 611 11.97 46.10 42.42
CA HIS A 611 10.74 46.79 42.87
C HIS A 611 10.03 47.81 41.96
N GLY A 612 8.73 47.55 41.78
CA GLY A 612 7.72 48.52 42.23
C GLY A 612 7.00 49.36 41.18
N GLN A 613 5.80 48.87 40.82
CA GLN A 613 4.52 49.59 40.70
C GLN A 613 4.38 50.95 39.96
N ASN A 614 3.21 51.06 39.30
CA ASN A 614 2.46 52.25 38.88
C ASN A 614 2.99 52.94 37.61
N GLY A 615 2.21 53.26 36.59
CA GLY A 615 0.75 53.40 36.47
C GLY A 615 0.45 54.71 35.70
N ARG A 616 -0.56 54.68 34.83
CA ARG A 616 -1.20 55.79 34.06
C ARG A 616 -0.54 56.18 32.73
N SER A 617 -1.24 56.62 31.68
CA SER A 617 -2.64 56.59 31.21
C SER A 617 -2.68 57.48 29.96
N ASN A 618 -3.36 57.08 28.87
CA ASN A 618 -4.10 57.97 27.96
C ASN A 618 -4.85 57.11 26.92
N ALA A 619 -6.17 56.95 27.06
CA ALA A 619 -7.24 57.61 26.28
C ALA A 619 -7.72 56.71 25.10
N ARG A 620 -9.00 56.48 24.80
CA ARG A 620 -10.34 56.89 25.29
C ARG A 620 -11.37 55.89 24.72
N TYR A 621 -12.51 55.76 25.40
CA TYR A 621 -13.68 54.92 25.08
C TYR A 621 -14.67 55.51 24.04
N ARG A 622 -15.43 54.64 23.36
CA ARG A 622 -16.91 54.68 23.11
C ARG A 622 -17.34 53.27 22.64
N SER A 623 -18.09 52.43 23.37
CA SER A 623 -19.47 52.48 23.90
C SER A 623 -20.57 52.55 22.83
N THR A 624 -21.26 51.43 22.62
CA THR A 624 -22.74 51.37 22.47
C THR A 624 -23.29 50.25 23.34
N ARG A 625 -24.21 50.62 24.24
CA ARG A 625 -25.00 49.76 25.13
C ARG A 625 -26.25 49.24 24.42
N SER A 626 -26.66 48.01 24.74
CA SER A 626 -28.03 47.62 25.13
C SER A 626 -27.99 46.13 25.55
N ASN A 627 -28.19 45.79 26.83
CA ASN A 627 -29.48 45.36 27.45
C ASN A 627 -30.24 44.39 26.52
N THR A 628 -30.51 43.11 26.81
CA THR A 628 -31.11 42.39 27.97
C THR A 628 -31.51 40.97 27.43
N PRO A 629 -32.14 40.05 28.18
CA PRO A 629 -31.54 38.82 28.71
C PRO A 629 -31.94 37.53 27.94
N ALA A 630 -31.22 36.44 28.22
CA ALA A 630 -31.62 35.10 27.80
C ALA A 630 -32.83 34.63 28.63
N TYR A 631 -33.92 34.27 27.95
CA TYR A 631 -34.95 33.38 28.49
C TYR A 631 -34.42 31.95 28.55
N THR A 632 -34.91 31.25 29.58
CA THR A 632 -34.89 29.80 29.88
C THR A 632 -34.58 28.84 28.74
#